data_AF-A0A5C7JVL7-F1
#
_entry.id   AF-A0A5C7JVL7-F1
#
_cell.length_a   1.000
_cell.length_b   1.000
_cell.length_c   1.000
_cell.angle_alpha   90.00
_cell.angle_beta   90.00
_cell.angle_gamma   90.00
#
_symmetry.space_group_name_H-M   'P 1'
#
loop_
_entity.id
_entity.type
_entity.pdbx_description
1 polymer ?
#
loop_
_entity_poly.entity_id
_entity_poly.type
_entity_poly.pdbx_seq_one_letter_code
_entity_poly.pdbx_strand_id
1 'polypeptide(L)'
;MNQLILRVTNSQYGDINKSSVLSASELDGNFVNLKGEVIYTAESSTGLVTLKKLNGENLSFAVSSTDTVITGGTYDQYTGVATFTNNTGGTFSVSGITFNVKHWEENQNKKIKSDETIVISGNYVLENTNLTLESEKKYVIGSIEFNKYAQIYIGGNLLVKDSNIINNGSISLAGAIIMSGNSTITGTGIIL
;
A
#
# COMPACT_ATOMS: atom_id res chain seq x y z
N MET A 1 60.74 8.18 -16.52
CA MET A 1 59.51 7.77 -17.24
C MET A 1 59.00 6.53 -16.52
N ASN A 2 58.00 6.65 -15.66
CA ASN A 2 57.63 5.56 -14.74
C ASN A 2 56.64 4.61 -15.41
N GLN A 3 57.02 3.33 -15.53
CA GLN A 3 56.20 2.28 -16.11
C GLN A 3 55.55 1.43 -15.00
N LEU A 4 54.28 1.11 -15.17
CA LEU A 4 53.55 0.19 -14.27
C LEU A 4 53.64 -1.22 -14.87
N ILE A 5 54.18 -2.18 -14.12
CA ILE A 5 54.36 -3.57 -14.55
C ILE A 5 53.46 -4.47 -13.70
N LEU A 6 52.61 -5.28 -14.34
CA LEU A 6 51.81 -6.31 -13.68
C LEU A 6 52.71 -7.42 -13.09
N ARG A 7 52.51 -7.76 -11.81
CA ARG A 7 53.40 -8.66 -11.05
C ARG A 7 53.08 -10.15 -11.12
N VAL A 8 51.99 -10.59 -11.77
CA VAL A 8 51.63 -12.03 -11.83
C VAL A 8 51.15 -12.46 -13.21
N THR A 9 51.46 -13.72 -13.56
CA THR A 9 51.42 -14.28 -14.92
C THR A 9 50.06 -14.78 -15.40
N ASN A 10 49.03 -14.77 -14.55
CA ASN A 10 47.70 -15.28 -14.91
C ASN A 10 46.65 -14.17 -14.75
N SER A 11 46.48 -13.35 -15.78
CA SER A 11 45.34 -12.45 -15.88
C SER A 11 44.09 -13.25 -16.26
N GLN A 12 43.01 -13.09 -15.52
CA GLN A 12 41.69 -13.67 -15.83
C GLN A 12 41.08 -13.13 -17.14
N TYR A 13 41.70 -12.12 -17.75
CA TYR A 13 41.32 -11.56 -19.06
C TYR A 13 42.13 -12.14 -20.25
N GLY A 14 42.97 -13.16 -20.02
CA GLY A 14 43.68 -13.86 -21.10
C GLY A 14 44.86 -13.13 -21.72
N ASP A 15 45.30 -12.00 -21.14
CA ASP A 15 46.50 -11.31 -21.59
C ASP A 15 47.76 -11.98 -21.00
N ILE A 16 48.57 -12.56 -21.89
CA ILE A 16 49.73 -13.43 -21.58
C ILE A 16 51.09 -12.73 -21.78
N ASN A 17 51.10 -11.46 -22.22
CA ASN A 17 52.35 -10.77 -22.53
C ASN A 17 52.88 -10.00 -21.32
N LYS A 18 53.80 -10.63 -20.58
CA LYS A 18 54.62 -9.95 -19.57
C LYS A 18 55.30 -8.74 -20.22
N SER A 19 55.15 -7.55 -19.62
CA SER A 19 55.65 -6.25 -20.10
C SER A 19 54.79 -5.50 -21.13
N SER A 20 53.52 -5.87 -21.35
CA SER A 20 52.57 -4.96 -22.00
C SER A 20 52.28 -3.77 -21.06
N VAL A 21 52.35 -2.55 -21.61
CA VAL A 21 51.96 -1.33 -20.92
C VAL A 21 50.53 -1.05 -21.32
N LEU A 22 49.57 -1.15 -20.39
CA LEU A 22 48.22 -0.64 -20.62
C LEU A 22 48.32 0.86 -20.92
N SER A 23 47.94 1.22 -22.14
CA SER A 23 47.81 2.59 -22.59
C SER A 23 46.69 3.29 -21.82
N ALA A 24 46.75 4.61 -21.76
CA ALA A 24 45.70 5.41 -21.10
C ALA A 24 44.30 5.17 -21.69
N SER A 25 44.23 4.77 -22.96
CA SER A 25 43.00 4.40 -23.67
C SER A 25 42.45 3.01 -23.31
N GLU A 26 43.27 2.15 -22.70
CA GLU A 26 42.88 0.79 -22.29
C GLU A 26 42.43 0.72 -20.82
N LEU A 27 42.65 1.79 -20.05
CA LEU A 27 42.05 1.96 -18.72
C LEU A 27 40.62 2.46 -18.93
N ASP A 28 39.62 1.62 -18.65
CA ASP A 28 38.25 2.10 -18.66
C ASP A 28 38.05 3.19 -17.59
N GLY A 29 37.01 4.01 -17.73
CA GLY A 29 36.74 5.13 -16.83
C GLY A 29 36.47 4.75 -15.37
N ASN A 30 36.55 3.46 -15.02
CA ASN A 30 36.38 2.94 -13.66
C ASN A 30 37.71 2.76 -12.92
N PHE A 31 38.85 2.83 -13.61
CA PHE A 31 40.16 2.85 -12.94
C PHE A 31 40.50 4.26 -12.45
N VAL A 32 40.53 4.44 -11.12
CA VAL A 32 41.06 5.66 -10.49
C VAL A 32 42.54 5.79 -10.86
N ASN A 33 42.87 6.80 -11.66
CA ASN A 33 44.23 7.06 -12.13
C ASN A 33 45.12 7.56 -10.97
N LEU A 34 45.74 6.63 -10.24
CA LEU A 34 46.67 6.90 -9.13
C LEU A 34 48.14 6.86 -9.59
N LYS A 35 48.46 7.33 -10.81
CA LYS A 35 49.85 7.26 -11.31
C LYS A 35 50.80 8.07 -10.41
N GLY A 36 51.75 7.36 -9.77
CA GLY A 36 52.81 7.94 -8.95
C GLY A 36 52.47 8.10 -7.47
N GLU A 37 51.24 7.76 -7.08
CA GLU A 37 50.75 7.95 -5.73
C GLU A 37 50.67 6.62 -4.99
N VAL A 38 51.36 6.52 -3.86
CA VAL A 38 51.34 5.31 -3.04
C VAL A 38 50.30 5.49 -1.93
N ILE A 39 49.24 4.68 -1.95
CA ILE A 39 48.29 4.60 -0.83
C ILE A 39 48.88 3.68 0.22
N TYR A 40 48.94 4.14 1.47
CA TYR A 40 49.43 3.30 2.58
C TYR A 40 48.33 2.84 3.53
N THR A 41 47.18 3.52 3.55
CA THR A 41 46.00 3.05 4.28
C THR A 41 44.71 3.63 3.70
N ALA A 42 43.59 2.99 4.02
CA ALA A 42 42.26 3.51 3.81
C ALA A 42 41.56 3.59 5.16
N GLU A 43 40.97 4.74 5.44
CA GLU A 43 40.16 4.97 6.63
C GLU A 43 38.72 5.23 6.19
N SER A 44 37.77 4.59 6.85
CA SER A 44 36.35 4.89 6.70
C SER A 44 35.82 5.53 7.96
N SER A 45 35.17 6.67 7.82
CA SER A 45 34.27 7.25 8.82
C SER A 45 32.86 7.30 8.26
N THR A 46 31.85 7.57 9.08
CA THR A 46 30.45 7.57 8.67
C THR A 46 30.24 8.38 7.39
N GLY A 47 29.91 7.69 6.29
CA GLY A 47 29.62 8.32 5.00
C GLY A 47 30.83 8.73 4.15
N LEU A 48 32.07 8.52 4.60
CA LEU A 48 33.27 8.96 3.89
C LEU A 48 34.38 7.91 3.93
N VAL A 49 34.92 7.57 2.77
CA VAL A 49 36.17 6.80 2.66
C VAL A 49 37.28 7.75 2.27
N THR A 50 38.40 7.70 2.99
CA THR A 50 39.62 8.46 2.71
C THR A 50 40.78 7.51 2.45
N LEU A 51 41.35 7.61 1.26
CA LEU A 51 42.59 6.93 0.89
C LEU A 51 43.76 7.84 1.29
N LYS A 52 44.57 7.38 2.25
CA LYS A 52 45.75 8.11 2.71
C LYS A 52 46.92 7.84 1.78
N LYS A 53 47.48 8.90 1.22
CA LYS A 53 48.60 8.81 0.28
C LYS A 53 49.92 9.13 1.01
N LEU A 54 51.00 8.44 0.64
CA LEU A 54 52.35 8.74 1.11
C LEU A 54 52.86 10.07 0.54
N ASN A 55 52.41 10.41 -0.67
CA ASN A 55 52.76 11.63 -1.37
C ASN A 55 51.48 12.39 -1.76
N GLY A 56 51.47 13.71 -1.56
CA GLY A 56 50.34 14.59 -1.92
C GLY A 56 49.11 14.49 -1.01
N GLU A 57 48.07 15.23 -1.37
CA GLU A 57 46.82 15.30 -0.62
C GLU A 57 46.05 13.98 -0.68
N ASN A 58 45.36 13.64 0.42
CA ASN A 58 44.50 12.46 0.51
C ASN A 58 43.34 12.54 -0.47
N LEU A 59 42.87 11.38 -0.96
CA LEU A 59 41.66 11.29 -1.77
C LEU A 59 40.49 10.84 -0.90
N SER A 60 39.45 11.66 -0.79
CA SER A 60 38.23 11.33 -0.05
C SER A 60 37.03 11.29 -0.98
N PHE A 61 36.20 10.26 -0.85
CA PHE A 61 34.92 10.15 -1.57
C PHE A 61 33.81 9.72 -0.63
N ALA A 62 32.62 10.28 -0.83
CA ALA A 62 31.46 9.97 -0.04
C ALA A 62 30.95 8.57 -0.39
N VAL A 63 30.72 7.76 0.63
CA VAL A 63 30.01 6.49 0.52
C VAL A 63 28.67 6.66 1.23
N SER A 64 27.64 7.02 0.46
CA SER A 64 26.27 7.04 0.97
C SER A 64 25.91 5.63 1.45
N SER A 65 25.86 5.44 2.78
CA SER A 65 25.74 4.11 3.41
C SER A 65 24.34 3.80 3.93
N THR A 66 23.35 4.63 3.61
CA THR A 66 21.99 4.41 4.10
C THR A 66 20.99 4.56 2.96
N ASP A 67 20.40 3.44 2.58
CA ASP A 67 19.18 3.45 1.78
C ASP A 67 18.12 4.26 2.53
N THR A 68 17.37 5.08 1.78
CA THR A 68 16.22 5.76 2.34
C THR A 68 15.07 4.76 2.39
N VAL A 69 14.69 4.35 3.59
CA VAL A 69 13.55 3.45 3.81
C VAL A 69 12.50 4.10 4.68
N ILE A 70 11.23 3.76 4.44
CA ILE A 70 10.11 4.25 5.23
C ILE A 70 10.05 3.48 6.53
N THR A 71 10.12 4.18 7.65
CA THR A 71 10.13 3.60 9.00
C THR A 71 8.82 3.79 9.74
N GLY A 72 7.92 4.63 9.22
CA GLY A 72 6.60 4.83 9.80
C GLY A 72 5.71 5.69 8.93
N GLY A 73 4.44 5.77 9.32
CA GLY A 73 3.51 6.71 8.72
C GLY A 73 2.25 6.89 9.57
N THR A 74 1.62 8.05 9.39
CA THR A 74 0.31 8.38 9.96
C THR A 74 -0.66 8.67 8.82
N TYR A 75 -1.95 8.41 9.06
CA TYR A 75 -3.03 8.79 8.15
C TYR A 75 -4.06 9.61 8.92
N ASP A 76 -4.37 10.78 8.39
CA ASP A 76 -5.47 11.61 8.89
C ASP A 76 -6.72 11.38 8.03
N GLN A 77 -7.73 10.75 8.62
CA GLN A 77 -8.98 10.43 7.95
C GLN A 77 -9.83 11.65 7.57
N TYR A 78 -9.62 12.78 8.23
CA TYR A 78 -10.39 14.00 7.97
C TYR A 78 -9.82 14.78 6.78
N THR A 79 -8.49 14.79 6.64
CA THR A 79 -7.80 15.48 5.54
C THR A 79 -7.43 14.56 4.37
N GLY A 80 -7.48 13.24 4.56
CA GLY A 80 -7.11 12.26 3.53
C GLY A 80 -5.61 12.24 3.21
N VAL A 81 -4.78 12.70 4.15
CA VAL A 81 -3.32 12.81 3.97
C VAL A 81 -2.61 11.71 4.75
N ALA A 82 -1.79 10.92 4.04
CA ALA A 82 -0.81 10.05 4.68
C ALA A 82 0.54 10.76 4.75
N THR A 83 1.15 10.81 5.93
CA THR A 83 2.50 11.34 6.12
C THR A 83 3.43 10.20 6.47
N PHE A 84 4.51 10.05 5.71
CA PHE A 84 5.51 9.00 5.88
C PHE A 84 6.79 9.58 6.45
N THR A 85 7.42 8.85 7.37
CA THR A 85 8.72 9.19 7.95
C THR A 85 9.75 8.18 7.47
N ASN A 86 10.92 8.67 7.05
CA ASN A 86 12.03 7.80 6.66
C ASN A 86 13.06 7.65 7.80
N ASN A 87 14.00 6.73 7.61
CA ASN A 87 15.13 6.49 8.53
C ASN A 87 16.12 7.65 8.67
N THR A 88 15.98 8.74 7.90
CA THR A 88 16.78 9.98 8.08
C THR A 88 16.07 11.04 8.91
N GLY A 89 14.84 10.77 9.36
CA GLY A 89 13.98 11.71 10.08
C GLY A 89 13.23 12.69 9.16
N GLY A 90 13.42 12.60 7.84
CA GLY A 90 12.65 13.35 6.86
C GLY A 90 11.24 12.79 6.69
N THR A 91 10.35 13.65 6.19
CA THR A 91 8.96 13.28 5.91
C THR A 91 8.51 13.69 4.51
N PHE A 92 7.61 12.92 3.93
CA PHE A 92 6.81 13.36 2.79
C PHE A 92 5.35 12.99 3.00
N SER A 93 4.46 13.76 2.39
CA SER A 93 3.02 13.54 2.49
C SER A 93 2.44 13.19 1.12
N VAL A 94 1.53 12.23 1.12
CA VAL A 94 0.70 11.87 -0.05
C VAL A 94 -0.72 12.29 0.27
N SER A 95 -1.26 13.18 -0.55
CA SER A 95 -2.66 13.60 -0.51
C SER A 95 -3.47 12.90 -1.60
N GLY A 96 -4.81 12.98 -1.50
CA GLY A 96 -5.70 12.34 -2.47
C GLY A 96 -5.83 10.82 -2.28
N ILE A 97 -5.40 10.30 -1.13
CA ILE A 97 -5.72 8.93 -0.72
C ILE A 97 -7.18 8.92 -0.28
N THR A 98 -8.06 8.68 -1.23
CA THR A 98 -9.45 8.36 -0.93
C THR A 98 -9.52 6.88 -0.64
N PHE A 99 -9.57 6.52 0.64
CA PHE A 99 -10.19 5.25 0.99
C PHE A 99 -11.65 5.40 0.57
N ASN A 100 -12.01 4.74 -0.53
CA ASN A 100 -13.40 4.40 -0.78
C ASN A 100 -13.80 3.38 0.30
N VAL A 101 -13.86 3.81 1.56
CA VAL A 101 -14.94 3.36 2.42
C VAL A 101 -16.16 3.92 1.71
N LYS A 102 -16.66 3.17 0.72
CA LYS A 102 -18.03 3.38 0.29
C LYS A 102 -18.82 3.18 1.58
N HIS A 103 -19.27 4.27 2.20
CA HIS A 103 -20.57 4.24 2.85
C HIS A 103 -21.46 3.71 1.74
N TRP A 104 -21.74 2.41 1.79
CA TRP A 104 -22.23 1.65 0.65
C TRP A 104 -23.54 2.26 0.11
N GLU A 105 -24.20 3.11 0.92
CA GLU A 105 -25.56 3.60 0.72
C GLU A 105 -25.81 4.97 1.38
N GLU A 106 -25.02 6.01 1.08
CA GLU A 106 -25.44 7.39 1.40
C GLU A 106 -26.05 8.04 0.15
N ASN A 107 -27.23 8.64 0.26
CA ASN A 107 -27.91 9.38 -0.82
C ASN A 107 -28.25 8.54 -2.06
N GLN A 108 -28.57 7.25 -1.89
CA GLN A 108 -28.93 6.36 -3.01
C GLN A 108 -30.28 5.66 -2.79
N ASN A 109 -30.89 5.22 -3.89
CA ASN A 109 -32.00 4.27 -3.83
C ASN A 109 -31.44 2.88 -4.07
N LYS A 110 -31.46 2.02 -3.05
CA LYS A 110 -30.96 0.65 -3.12
C LYS A 110 -32.10 -0.35 -3.20
N LYS A 111 -31.94 -1.34 -4.08
CA LYS A 111 -32.83 -2.50 -4.17
C LYS A 111 -32.01 -3.76 -3.94
N ILE A 112 -32.44 -4.62 -3.02
CA ILE A 112 -31.93 -5.97 -2.82
C ILE A 112 -32.97 -6.93 -3.39
N LYS A 113 -32.54 -7.77 -4.33
CA LYS A 113 -33.44 -8.67 -5.04
C LYS A 113 -33.82 -9.86 -4.17
N SER A 114 -34.95 -10.46 -4.54
CA SER A 114 -35.52 -11.64 -3.89
C SER A 114 -34.59 -12.86 -3.79
N ASP A 115 -33.51 -12.90 -4.56
CA ASP A 115 -32.50 -13.95 -4.58
C ASP A 115 -31.11 -13.50 -4.06
N GLU A 116 -31.03 -12.30 -3.47
CA GLU A 116 -29.80 -11.72 -2.92
C GLU A 116 -29.78 -11.77 -1.39
N THR A 117 -28.56 -11.92 -0.85
CA THR A 117 -28.28 -11.89 0.58
C THR A 117 -27.14 -10.90 0.86
N ILE A 118 -27.32 -10.03 1.84
CA ILE A 118 -26.28 -9.15 2.37
C ILE A 118 -25.94 -9.60 3.79
N VAL A 119 -24.63 -9.68 4.11
CA VAL A 119 -24.13 -10.02 5.44
C VAL A 119 -23.17 -8.92 5.89
N ILE A 120 -23.44 -8.35 7.07
CA ILE A 120 -22.67 -7.25 7.66
C ILE A 120 -22.22 -7.69 9.05
N SER A 121 -20.90 -7.74 9.28
CA SER A 121 -20.34 -8.00 10.61
C SER A 121 -20.27 -6.70 11.41
N GLY A 122 -21.04 -6.60 12.50
CA GLY A 122 -21.07 -5.44 13.39
C GLY A 122 -22.26 -4.50 13.16
N ASN A 123 -22.10 -3.23 13.57
CA ASN A 123 -23.15 -2.23 13.42
C ASN A 123 -23.20 -1.68 11.98
N TYR A 124 -24.39 -1.30 11.53
CA TYR A 124 -24.59 -0.64 10.24
C TYR A 124 -25.36 0.67 10.41
N VAL A 125 -25.02 1.66 9.59
CA VAL A 125 -25.72 2.95 9.53
C VAL A 125 -26.27 3.12 8.12
N LEU A 126 -27.59 3.26 8.02
CA LEU A 126 -28.31 3.65 6.83
C LEU A 126 -28.68 5.13 6.98
N GLU A 127 -28.06 6.01 6.18
CA GLU A 127 -28.24 7.46 6.29
C GLU A 127 -28.62 8.06 4.93
N ASN A 128 -29.64 8.93 4.94
CA ASN A 128 -30.16 9.65 3.77
C ASN A 128 -30.47 8.73 2.56
N THR A 129 -31.04 7.55 2.78
CA THR A 129 -31.17 6.51 1.75
C THR A 129 -32.55 5.85 1.73
N ASN A 130 -32.99 5.43 0.54
CA ASN A 130 -34.16 4.54 0.39
C ASN A 130 -33.67 3.12 0.09
N LEU A 131 -33.94 2.17 0.98
CA LEU A 131 -33.60 0.75 0.83
C LEU A 131 -34.86 -0.07 0.59
N THR A 132 -34.91 -0.84 -0.48
CA THR A 132 -36.02 -1.76 -0.81
C THR A 132 -35.53 -3.19 -0.83
N LEU A 133 -36.15 -4.05 -0.03
CA LEU A 133 -35.98 -5.50 -0.10
C LEU A 133 -37.16 -6.06 -0.89
N GLU A 134 -36.89 -6.76 -1.99
CA GLU A 134 -37.92 -7.39 -2.79
C GLU A 134 -38.64 -8.52 -2.03
N SER A 135 -39.91 -8.70 -2.38
CA SER A 135 -40.79 -9.75 -1.89
C SER A 135 -40.38 -11.13 -2.40
N GLU A 136 -41.16 -12.15 -2.05
CA GLU A 136 -40.95 -13.51 -2.53
C GLU A 136 -40.80 -13.61 -4.04
N LYS A 137 -39.81 -14.39 -4.45
CA LYS A 137 -39.72 -14.98 -5.77
C LYS A 137 -39.81 -16.49 -5.63
N LYS A 138 -40.80 -17.04 -6.30
CA LYS A 138 -41.10 -18.47 -6.32
C LYS A 138 -40.18 -19.18 -7.30
N TYR A 139 -39.55 -20.25 -6.83
CA TYR A 139 -38.70 -21.14 -7.63
C TYR A 139 -39.32 -22.54 -7.65
N VAL A 140 -39.44 -23.10 -8.85
CA VAL A 140 -40.01 -24.42 -9.09
C VAL A 140 -38.94 -25.32 -9.69
N ILE A 141 -38.62 -26.43 -9.00
CA ILE A 141 -37.70 -27.46 -9.47
C ILE A 141 -38.45 -28.81 -9.42
N GLY A 142 -38.97 -29.24 -10.56
CA GLY A 142 -39.86 -30.40 -10.63
C GLY A 142 -41.14 -30.16 -9.84
N SER A 143 -41.44 -31.02 -8.86
CA SER A 143 -42.58 -30.89 -7.95
C SER A 143 -42.27 -30.09 -6.68
N ILE A 144 -41.03 -29.62 -6.51
CA ILE A 144 -40.62 -28.84 -5.34
C ILE A 144 -40.78 -27.36 -5.66
N GLU A 145 -41.45 -26.66 -4.75
CA GLU A 145 -41.59 -25.22 -4.77
C GLU A 145 -40.97 -24.64 -3.51
N PHE A 146 -40.15 -23.60 -3.66
CA PHE A 146 -39.65 -22.82 -2.55
C PHE A 146 -39.65 -21.34 -2.88
N ASN A 147 -39.87 -20.52 -1.86
CA ASN A 147 -39.81 -19.07 -1.96
C ASN A 147 -38.44 -18.58 -1.52
N LYS A 148 -37.86 -17.67 -2.30
CA LYS A 148 -36.70 -16.88 -1.87
C LYS A 148 -37.12 -15.44 -1.62
N TYR A 149 -36.52 -14.84 -0.61
CA TYR A 149 -36.74 -13.47 -0.19
C TYR A 149 -35.40 -12.76 -0.19
N ALA A 150 -35.41 -11.43 -0.39
CA ALA A 150 -34.24 -10.62 -0.15
C ALA A 150 -33.86 -10.72 1.34
N GLN A 151 -32.58 -10.92 1.65
CA GLN A 151 -32.11 -11.15 3.02
C GLN A 151 -31.00 -10.16 3.41
N ILE A 152 -31.10 -9.60 4.61
CA ILE A 152 -30.01 -8.87 5.26
C ILE A 152 -29.73 -9.49 6.62
N TYR A 153 -28.47 -9.78 6.91
CA TYR A 153 -27.97 -10.22 8.22
C TYR A 153 -26.99 -9.18 8.77
N ILE A 154 -27.28 -8.65 9.96
CA ILE A 154 -26.45 -7.63 10.64
C ILE A 154 -26.01 -8.18 11.99
N GLY A 155 -24.70 -8.35 12.18
CA GLY A 155 -24.12 -8.88 13.41
C GLY A 155 -24.17 -7.93 14.62
N GLY A 156 -24.76 -6.75 14.47
CA GLY A 156 -24.89 -5.72 15.50
C GLY A 156 -26.17 -4.92 15.34
N ASN A 157 -26.11 -3.62 15.64
CA ASN A 157 -27.24 -2.70 15.54
C ASN A 157 -27.39 -2.14 14.12
N LEU A 158 -28.61 -1.78 13.74
CA LEU A 158 -28.92 -0.99 12.54
C LEU A 158 -29.40 0.39 12.95
N LEU A 159 -28.62 1.42 12.66
CA LEU A 159 -29.09 2.81 12.75
C LEU A 159 -29.71 3.21 11.42
N VAL A 160 -30.97 3.65 11.45
CA VAL A 160 -31.68 4.23 10.31
C VAL A 160 -31.86 5.72 10.60
N LYS A 161 -31.21 6.57 9.81
CA LYS A 161 -31.19 8.02 9.98
C LYS A 161 -31.65 8.70 8.69
N ASP A 162 -32.70 9.50 8.78
CA ASP A 162 -33.31 10.20 7.64
C ASP A 162 -33.48 9.29 6.41
N SER A 163 -33.87 8.04 6.64
CA SER A 163 -33.88 6.97 5.63
C SER A 163 -35.18 6.17 5.65
N ASN A 164 -35.55 5.62 4.50
CA ASN A 164 -36.75 4.80 4.35
C ASN A 164 -36.40 3.37 3.92
N ILE A 165 -36.85 2.37 4.67
CA ILE A 165 -36.74 0.96 4.33
C ILE A 165 -38.12 0.43 3.92
N ILE A 166 -38.23 -0.09 2.69
CA ILE A 166 -39.36 -0.92 2.25
C ILE A 166 -38.91 -2.38 2.37
N ASN A 167 -39.19 -3.00 3.50
CA ASN A 167 -38.85 -4.39 3.77
C ASN A 167 -40.00 -5.31 3.32
N ASN A 168 -39.87 -5.97 2.17
CA ASN A 168 -40.72 -7.10 1.79
C ASN A 168 -39.99 -8.45 1.88
N GLY A 169 -38.76 -8.45 2.40
CA GLY A 169 -37.91 -9.63 2.55
C GLY A 169 -37.71 -9.99 4.03
N SER A 170 -36.46 -10.25 4.41
CA SER A 170 -36.07 -10.52 5.79
C SER A 170 -34.86 -9.68 6.18
N ILE A 171 -34.96 -9.01 7.33
CA ILE A 171 -33.84 -8.34 7.99
C ILE A 171 -33.64 -9.06 9.33
N SER A 172 -32.43 -9.56 9.59
CA SER A 172 -32.07 -10.20 10.85
C SER A 172 -30.91 -9.46 11.48
N LEU A 173 -31.05 -9.10 12.76
CA LEU A 173 -30.06 -8.37 13.51
C LEU A 173 -29.71 -9.09 14.81
N ALA A 174 -28.44 -9.03 15.21
CA ALA A 174 -28.05 -9.47 16.56
C ALA A 174 -28.28 -8.38 17.63
N GLY A 175 -28.39 -7.11 17.21
CA GLY A 175 -28.63 -5.97 18.07
C GLY A 175 -30.01 -5.35 17.86
N ALA A 176 -30.11 -4.03 18.08
CA ALA A 176 -31.33 -3.26 17.92
C ALA A 176 -31.39 -2.53 16.58
N ILE A 177 -32.62 -2.24 16.14
CA ILE A 177 -32.86 -1.18 15.16
C ILE A 177 -33.02 0.14 15.93
N ILE A 178 -32.24 1.14 15.55
CA ILE A 178 -32.26 2.49 16.12
C ILE A 178 -32.76 3.42 15.02
N MET A 179 -33.90 4.06 15.25
CA MET A 179 -34.50 5.00 14.30
C MET A 179 -34.21 6.43 14.74
N SER A 180 -33.79 7.29 13.80
CA SER A 180 -33.53 8.71 14.07
C SER A 180 -33.93 9.59 12.87
N GLY A 181 -34.24 10.86 13.14
CA GLY A 181 -34.69 11.79 12.10
C GLY A 181 -36.02 11.37 11.46
N ASN A 182 -36.20 11.67 10.18
CA ASN A 182 -37.41 11.35 9.41
C ASN A 182 -37.39 9.92 8.84
N SER A 183 -37.01 8.94 9.66
CA SER A 183 -36.82 7.55 9.22
C SER A 183 -38.09 6.72 9.27
N THR A 184 -38.25 5.82 8.29
CA THR A 184 -39.37 4.87 8.24
C THR A 184 -38.92 3.46 7.87
N ILE A 185 -39.59 2.46 8.44
CA ILE A 185 -39.53 1.07 7.96
C ILE A 185 -40.96 0.61 7.69
N THR A 186 -41.22 0.19 6.47
CA THR A 186 -42.55 -0.24 5.97
C THR A 186 -42.42 -1.54 5.19
N GLY A 187 -43.54 -2.15 4.79
CA GLY A 187 -43.56 -3.37 3.96
C GLY A 187 -44.12 -4.59 4.70
N THR A 188 -44.13 -5.74 4.02
CA THR A 188 -44.71 -7.00 4.52
C THR A 188 -43.67 -8.01 5.00
N GLY A 189 -42.39 -7.64 4.96
CA GLY A 189 -41.27 -8.49 5.32
C GLY A 189 -41.13 -8.66 6.83
N ILE A 190 -40.22 -9.57 7.20
CA ILE A 190 -39.96 -9.91 8.60
C ILE A 190 -38.70 -9.17 9.07
N ILE A 191 -38.74 -8.71 10.32
CA ILE A 191 -37.57 -8.21 11.05
C ILE A 191 -37.37 -9.11 12.27
N LEU A 192 -36.19 -9.71 12.39
CA LEU A 192 -35.81 -10.67 13.43
C LEU A 192 -34.66 -10.12 14.27
#